data_AF-F1L8B8-F1
#
_entry.id   AF-F1L8B8-F1
#
_cell.length_a   1.000
_cell.length_b   1.000
_cell.length_c   1.000
_cell.angle_alpha   90.00
_cell.angle_beta   90.00
_cell.angle_gamma   90.00
#
_symmetry.space_group_name_H-M   'P 1'
#
loop_
_entity.id
_entity.type
_entity.pdbx_description
1 polymer ?
#
loop_
_entity_poly.entity_id
_entity_poly.type
_entity_poly.pdbx_seq_one_letter_code
_entity_poly.pdbx_strand_id
1 'polypeptide(L)'
;MLHAALEEPVATQMDQCRDIVHHSGCDLEIQMESLKKKCASKSEAILSLSQQLTSSQEQMNRYKKAAECFEKRMQQAEQSCKAVMQEYASFEIESIKEKETLTKENERLRQDVQRLVAENSSYKAEVKDIRSECKALRQKLARFEVEKYRKNEAASEQIPNATTAESFHEDGVTSRRGSMLLETFEKINAQNSHLQRDVQSLLCEKEELVCDRDALKCKVQRLSQELSYLLNGDPNRIVDDIDGVLAENRYLKARLENAQEETGLTRAALKKYRRMVKGKIVGRSNSIEEEPYLANGERTTFGAYTAEQISRVLGSKSLELNDGDYRSLSAALLESCSDKLIALTHQRNANKILGRRVTELEAQLVQRNSEDKSPDRLQSKRVPFISVSVGVQCDVDQPT
;
A
#
# COMPACT_ATOMS: atom_id res chain seq x y z
N MET A 1 -6.27 100.20 -94.27
CA MET A 1 -5.34 99.15 -93.80
C MET A 1 -4.92 99.39 -92.35
N LEU A 2 -5.86 99.49 -91.40
CA LEU A 2 -5.53 99.77 -89.98
C LEU A 2 -6.42 99.05 -88.95
N HIS A 3 -7.28 98.11 -89.37
CA HIS A 3 -8.14 97.35 -88.45
C HIS A 3 -7.70 95.90 -88.17
N ALA A 4 -6.64 95.41 -88.83
CA ALA A 4 -6.21 94.01 -88.71
C ALA A 4 -5.12 93.77 -87.64
N ALA A 5 -4.67 94.80 -86.92
CA ALA A 5 -3.51 94.71 -86.01
C ALA A 5 -3.85 94.66 -84.51
N LEU A 6 -5.14 94.66 -84.13
CA LEU A 6 -5.58 94.73 -82.72
C LEU A 6 -6.40 93.52 -82.24
N GLU A 7 -6.81 92.59 -83.12
CA GLU A 7 -7.62 91.42 -82.74
C GLU A 7 -6.80 90.14 -82.47
N GLU A 8 -5.60 89.98 -83.06
CA GLU A 8 -4.69 88.87 -82.75
C GLU A 8 -4.22 88.81 -81.27
N PRO A 9 -3.90 89.91 -80.56
CA PRO A 9 -3.41 89.81 -79.18
C PRO A 9 -4.49 89.38 -78.18
N VAL A 10 -5.78 89.64 -78.46
CA VAL A 10 -6.89 89.33 -77.53
C VAL A 10 -7.29 87.85 -77.61
N ALA A 11 -7.33 87.27 -78.81
CA ALA A 11 -7.59 85.84 -78.98
C ALA A 11 -6.47 84.98 -78.34
N THR A 12 -5.21 85.39 -78.54
CA THR A 12 -4.05 84.71 -77.94
C THR A 12 -4.03 84.82 -76.42
N GLN A 13 -4.49 85.94 -75.85
CA GLN A 13 -4.64 86.11 -74.40
C GLN A 13 -5.80 85.29 -73.82
N MET A 14 -6.94 85.18 -74.53
CA MET A 14 -8.04 84.33 -74.08
C MET A 14 -7.69 82.84 -74.10
N ASP A 15 -6.97 82.36 -75.12
CA ASP A 15 -6.50 80.98 -75.17
C ASP A 15 -5.45 80.71 -74.08
N GLN A 16 -4.54 81.65 -73.81
CA GLN A 16 -3.64 81.55 -72.65
C GLN A 16 -4.40 81.51 -71.32
N CYS A 17 -5.41 82.35 -71.12
CA CYS A 17 -6.25 82.30 -69.91
C CYS A 17 -7.00 80.97 -69.80
N ARG A 18 -7.49 80.42 -70.91
CA ARG A 18 -8.21 79.13 -70.95
C ARG A 18 -7.28 77.97 -70.61
N ASP A 19 -6.07 77.98 -71.14
CA ASP A 19 -5.03 76.99 -70.85
C ASP A 19 -4.59 77.07 -69.39
N ILE A 20 -4.41 78.27 -68.83
CA ILE A 20 -4.06 78.46 -67.40
C ILE A 20 -5.19 77.95 -66.49
N VAL A 21 -6.45 78.21 -66.82
CA VAL A 21 -7.61 77.71 -66.06
C VAL A 21 -7.73 76.18 -66.17
N HIS A 22 -7.46 75.61 -67.34
CA HIS A 22 -7.49 74.17 -67.53
C HIS A 22 -6.31 73.45 -66.84
N HIS A 23 -5.10 74.02 -66.87
CA HIS A 23 -3.95 73.49 -66.14
C HIS A 23 -4.16 73.56 -64.63
N SER A 24 -4.62 74.71 -64.12
CA SER A 24 -4.90 74.86 -62.68
C SER A 24 -6.05 73.95 -62.21
N GLY A 25 -7.06 73.72 -63.06
CA GLY A 25 -8.12 72.73 -62.82
C GLY A 25 -7.58 71.30 -62.75
N CYS A 26 -6.75 70.90 -63.73
CA CYS A 26 -6.09 69.59 -63.71
C CYS A 26 -5.16 69.40 -62.50
N ASP A 27 -4.39 70.41 -62.12
CA ASP A 27 -3.51 70.36 -60.94
C ASP A 27 -4.32 70.20 -59.65
N LEU A 28 -5.47 70.88 -59.52
CA LEU A 28 -6.39 70.73 -58.40
C LEU A 28 -7.01 69.31 -58.34
N GLU A 29 -7.40 68.73 -59.48
CA GLU A 29 -7.90 67.35 -59.54
C GLU A 29 -6.83 66.34 -59.11
N ILE A 30 -5.60 66.49 -59.59
CA ILE A 30 -4.47 65.62 -59.21
C ILE A 30 -4.19 65.74 -57.71
N GLN A 31 -4.20 66.96 -57.16
CA GLN A 31 -4.03 67.20 -55.73
C GLN A 31 -5.16 66.56 -54.91
N MET A 32 -6.41 66.73 -55.33
CA MET A 32 -7.58 66.15 -54.67
C MET A 32 -7.53 64.62 -54.67
N GLU A 33 -7.16 64.00 -55.79
CA GLU A 33 -6.99 62.55 -55.91
C GLU A 33 -5.83 62.04 -55.03
N SER A 34 -4.74 62.80 -54.94
CA SER A 34 -3.62 62.49 -54.03
C SER A 34 -4.04 62.55 -52.56
N LEU A 35 -4.87 63.54 -52.19
CA LEU A 35 -5.40 63.70 -50.84
C LEU A 35 -6.39 62.59 -50.50
N LYS A 36 -7.26 62.18 -51.44
CA LYS A 36 -8.14 61.02 -51.26
C LYS A 36 -7.35 59.74 -51.02
N LYS A 37 -6.32 59.46 -51.82
CA LYS A 37 -5.44 58.29 -51.63
C LYS A 37 -4.73 58.32 -50.27
N LYS A 38 -4.22 59.49 -49.85
CA LYS A 38 -3.63 59.68 -48.51
C LYS A 38 -4.65 59.52 -47.38
N CYS A 39 -5.88 59.96 -47.58
CA CYS A 39 -6.97 59.78 -46.61
C CYS A 39 -7.30 58.29 -46.47
N ALA A 40 -7.49 57.60 -47.58
CA ALA A 40 -7.77 56.16 -47.61
C ALA A 40 -6.65 55.33 -46.96
N SER A 41 -5.38 55.60 -47.29
CA SER A 41 -4.26 54.87 -46.68
C SER A 41 -4.12 55.11 -45.17
N LYS A 42 -4.40 56.34 -44.71
CA LYS A 42 -4.46 56.65 -43.27
C LYS A 42 -5.63 55.95 -42.59
N SER A 43 -6.81 55.91 -43.22
CA SER A 43 -7.97 55.18 -42.70
C SER A 43 -7.68 53.69 -42.57
N GLU A 44 -7.05 53.07 -43.57
CA GLU A 44 -6.64 51.67 -43.53
C GLU A 44 -5.59 51.40 -42.44
N ALA A 45 -4.60 52.30 -42.29
CA ALA A 45 -3.61 52.21 -41.22
C ALA A 45 -4.26 52.30 -39.83
N ILE A 46 -5.25 53.18 -39.64
CA ILE A 46 -6.00 53.29 -38.38
C ILE A 46 -6.80 52.00 -38.10
N LEU A 47 -7.43 51.41 -39.11
CA LEU A 47 -8.16 50.14 -38.97
C LEU A 47 -7.21 49.00 -38.59
N SER A 48 -6.06 48.90 -39.25
CA SER A 48 -5.03 47.90 -38.93
C SER A 48 -4.50 48.06 -37.50
N LEU A 49 -4.20 49.30 -37.08
CA LEU A 49 -3.78 49.59 -35.71
C LEU A 49 -4.89 49.27 -34.69
N SER A 50 -6.15 49.56 -35.01
CA SER A 50 -7.30 49.21 -34.17
C SER A 50 -7.45 47.69 -34.01
N GLN A 51 -7.25 46.93 -35.09
CA GLN A 51 -7.25 45.48 -35.05
C GLN A 51 -6.07 44.92 -34.24
N GLN A 52 -4.88 45.50 -34.37
CA GLN A 52 -3.73 45.12 -33.55
C GLN A 52 -3.96 45.43 -32.07
N LEU A 53 -4.53 46.61 -31.75
CA LEU A 53 -4.85 47.00 -30.38
C LEU A 53 -5.87 46.06 -29.73
N THR A 54 -6.93 45.70 -30.44
CA THR A 54 -7.94 44.74 -29.96
C THR A 54 -7.34 43.35 -29.75
N SER A 55 -6.51 42.87 -30.69
CA SER A 55 -5.82 41.59 -30.54
C SER A 55 -4.86 41.57 -29.35
N SER A 56 -4.14 42.66 -29.11
CA SER A 56 -3.25 42.83 -27.95
C SER A 56 -4.04 42.86 -26.64
N GLN A 57 -5.18 43.56 -26.62
CA GLN A 57 -6.07 43.61 -25.46
C GLN A 57 -6.65 42.22 -25.12
N GLU A 58 -7.02 41.43 -26.14
CA GLU A 58 -7.45 40.05 -25.94
C GLU A 58 -6.33 39.18 -25.37
N GLN A 59 -5.11 39.30 -25.89
CA GLN A 59 -3.95 38.57 -25.37
C GLN A 59 -3.67 38.94 -23.92
N MET A 60 -3.66 40.23 -23.58
CA MET A 60 -3.50 40.71 -22.20
C MET A 60 -4.58 40.12 -21.28
N ASN A 61 -5.85 40.11 -21.71
CA ASN A 61 -6.94 39.52 -20.94
C ASN A 61 -6.78 38.00 -20.75
N ARG A 62 -6.27 37.28 -21.77
CA ARG A 62 -5.97 35.85 -21.66
C ARG A 62 -4.86 35.60 -20.65
N TYR A 63 -3.77 36.38 -20.68
CA TYR A 63 -2.69 36.25 -19.71
C TYR A 63 -3.13 36.59 -18.29
N LYS A 64 -3.97 37.62 -18.12
CA LYS A 64 -4.52 37.98 -16.80
C LYS A 64 -5.35 36.84 -16.21
N LYS A 65 -6.25 36.24 -16.99
CA LYS A 65 -7.04 35.07 -16.56
C LYS A 65 -6.17 33.86 -16.24
N ALA A 66 -5.11 33.63 -17.04
CA ALA A 66 -4.17 32.55 -16.80
C ALA A 66 -3.39 32.74 -15.50
N ALA A 67 -2.96 33.97 -15.20
CA ALA A 67 -2.30 34.32 -13.95
C ALA A 67 -3.22 34.12 -12.74
N GLU A 68 -4.45 34.62 -12.79
CA GLU A 68 -5.45 34.43 -11.71
C GLU A 68 -5.76 32.94 -11.48
N CYS A 69 -5.82 32.14 -12.54
CA CYS A 69 -6.00 30.69 -12.43
C CYS A 69 -4.79 30.00 -11.79
N PHE A 70 -3.58 30.42 -12.17
CA PHE A 70 -2.33 29.92 -11.59
C PHE A 70 -2.24 30.24 -10.10
N GLU A 71 -2.55 31.47 -9.69
CA GLU A 71 -2.55 31.89 -8.28
C GLU A 71 -3.52 31.06 -7.44
N LYS A 72 -4.75 30.82 -7.93
CA LYS A 72 -5.71 29.96 -7.23
C LYS A 72 -5.21 28.52 -7.07
N ARG A 73 -4.60 27.95 -8.11
CA ARG A 73 -4.03 26.59 -8.06
C ARG A 73 -2.85 26.51 -7.10
N MET A 74 -2.02 27.55 -7.06
CA MET A 74 -0.90 27.64 -6.12
C MET A 74 -1.40 27.71 -4.67
N GLN A 75 -2.41 28.53 -4.38
CA GLN A 75 -3.03 28.61 -3.05
C GLN A 75 -3.65 27.27 -2.62
N GLN A 76 -4.34 26.58 -3.54
CA GLN A 76 -4.89 25.23 -3.26
C GLN A 76 -3.78 24.21 -2.98
N ALA A 77 -2.67 24.25 -3.75
CA ALA A 77 -1.53 23.38 -3.52
C ALA A 77 -0.84 23.66 -2.17
N GLU A 78 -0.70 24.93 -1.79
CA GLU A 78 -0.16 25.32 -0.48
C GLU A 78 -1.05 24.86 0.67
N GLN A 79 -2.37 25.00 0.56
CA GLN A 79 -3.32 24.51 1.56
C GLN A 79 -3.27 22.98 1.68
N SER A 80 -3.22 22.27 0.55
CA SER A 80 -3.07 20.81 0.54
C SER A 80 -1.76 20.38 1.19
N CYS A 81 -0.65 21.08 0.91
CA CYS A 81 0.65 20.78 1.52
C CYS A 81 0.63 20.99 3.04
N LYS A 82 0.01 22.08 3.52
CA LYS A 82 -0.17 22.34 4.95
C LYS A 82 -1.02 21.27 5.65
N ALA A 83 -2.11 20.83 5.02
CA ALA A 83 -2.96 19.77 5.56
C ALA A 83 -2.18 18.46 5.70
N VAL A 84 -1.44 18.07 4.66
CA VAL A 84 -0.58 16.89 4.67
C VAL A 84 0.49 16.99 5.76
N MET A 85 1.15 18.15 5.92
CA MET A 85 2.12 18.36 6.99
C MET A 85 1.51 18.21 8.40
N GLN A 86 0.27 18.66 8.61
CA GLN A 86 -0.44 18.49 9.89
C GLN A 86 -0.78 17.02 10.17
N GLU A 87 -1.23 16.28 9.16
CA GLU A 87 -1.50 14.84 9.27
C GLU A 87 -0.24 14.03 9.55
N TYR A 88 0.89 14.39 8.93
CA TYR A 88 2.18 13.75 9.24
C TYR A 88 2.60 14.01 10.69
N ALA A 89 2.42 15.24 11.18
CA ALA A 89 2.76 15.59 12.56
C ALA A 89 1.87 14.86 13.57
N SER A 90 0.56 14.72 13.31
CA SER A 90 -0.34 13.95 14.19
C SER A 90 0.01 12.46 14.17
N PHE A 91 0.29 11.90 12.99
CA PHE A 91 0.72 10.51 12.85
C PHE A 91 2.01 10.21 13.62
N GLU A 92 3.00 11.11 13.55
CA GLU A 92 4.27 10.95 14.28
C GLU A 92 4.05 10.93 15.81
N ILE A 93 3.17 11.80 16.32
CA ILE A 93 2.81 11.82 17.76
C ILE A 93 2.09 10.53 18.16
N GLU A 94 1.14 10.05 17.35
CA GLU A 94 0.41 8.80 17.59
C GLU A 94 1.37 7.60 17.61
N SER A 95 2.28 7.54 16.64
CA SER A 95 3.28 6.48 16.52
C SER A 95 4.24 6.46 17.72
N ILE A 96 4.67 7.63 18.21
CA ILE A 96 5.49 7.72 19.42
C ILE A 96 4.73 7.19 20.64
N LYS A 97 3.46 7.58 20.82
CA LYS A 97 2.63 7.11 21.93
C LYS A 97 2.43 5.59 21.89
N GLU A 98 2.13 5.03 20.72
CA GLU A 98 1.98 3.58 20.54
C GLU A 98 3.28 2.83 20.84
N LYS A 99 4.42 3.37 20.41
CA LYS A 99 5.73 2.80 20.75
C LYS A 99 5.98 2.83 22.26
N GLU A 100 5.61 3.91 22.94
CA GLU A 100 5.72 4.02 24.40
C GLU A 100 4.80 3.04 25.15
N THR A 101 3.59 2.77 24.67
CA THR A 101 2.70 1.77 25.29
C THR A 101 3.23 0.35 25.10
N LEU A 102 3.65 0.00 23.88
CA LEU A 102 4.21 -1.32 23.56
C LEU A 102 5.52 -1.61 24.30
N THR A 103 6.36 -0.59 24.52
CA THR A 103 7.58 -0.73 25.31
C THR A 103 7.28 -0.97 26.80
N LYS A 104 6.31 -0.24 27.37
CA LYS A 104 5.86 -0.48 28.76
C LYS A 104 5.25 -1.87 28.93
N GLU A 105 4.45 -2.33 27.98
CA GLU A 105 3.86 -3.67 28.01
C GLU A 105 4.92 -4.76 27.89
N ASN A 106 5.89 -4.60 26.99
CA ASN A 106 7.02 -5.53 26.87
C ASN A 106 7.83 -5.63 28.18
N GLU A 107 8.09 -4.50 28.83
CA GLU A 107 8.82 -4.48 30.10
C GLU A 107 8.03 -5.21 31.20
N ARG A 108 6.71 -4.99 31.28
CA ARG A 108 5.84 -5.71 32.21
C ARG A 108 5.86 -7.22 31.94
N LEU A 109 5.72 -7.64 30.69
CA LEU A 109 5.75 -9.06 30.31
C LEU A 109 7.10 -9.70 30.64
N ARG A 110 8.22 -8.98 30.45
CA ARG A 110 9.55 -9.45 30.84
C ARG A 110 9.66 -9.68 32.34
N GLN A 111 9.13 -8.76 33.15
CA GLN A 111 9.11 -8.89 34.61
C GLN A 111 8.23 -10.06 35.06
N ASP A 112 7.07 -10.27 34.44
CA ASP A 112 6.19 -11.39 34.75
C ASP A 112 6.83 -12.74 34.37
N VAL A 113 7.50 -12.82 33.21
CA VAL A 113 8.29 -14.00 32.83
C VAL A 113 9.40 -14.28 33.84
N GLN A 114 10.14 -13.24 34.26
CA GLN A 114 11.21 -13.41 35.26
C GLN A 114 10.66 -13.91 36.60
N ARG A 115 9.52 -13.39 37.03
CA ARG A 115 8.83 -13.84 38.27
C ARG A 115 8.43 -15.30 38.17
N LEU A 116 7.75 -15.69 37.08
CA LEU A 116 7.33 -17.07 36.86
C LEU A 116 8.51 -18.05 36.76
N VAL A 117 9.64 -17.62 36.17
CA VAL A 117 10.86 -18.44 36.12
C VAL A 117 11.44 -18.66 37.53
N ALA A 118 11.45 -17.62 38.36
CA ALA A 118 11.90 -17.74 39.76
C ALA A 118 10.97 -18.64 40.59
N GLU A 119 9.66 -18.50 40.41
CA GLU A 119 8.67 -19.33 41.07
C GLU A 119 8.79 -20.81 40.64
N ASN A 120 8.94 -21.06 39.35
CA ASN A 120 9.14 -22.42 38.81
C ASN A 120 10.46 -23.05 39.30
N SER A 121 11.52 -22.26 39.47
CA SER A 121 12.77 -22.76 40.04
C SER A 121 12.62 -23.11 41.53
N SER A 122 11.86 -22.32 42.30
CA SER A 122 11.52 -22.61 43.69
C SER A 122 10.70 -23.91 43.81
N TYR A 123 9.63 -24.05 43.03
CA TYR A 123 8.82 -25.28 43.03
C TYR A 123 9.63 -26.51 42.62
N LYS A 124 10.57 -26.38 41.67
CA LYS A 124 11.47 -27.48 41.31
C LYS A 124 12.40 -27.88 42.47
N ALA A 125 12.87 -26.93 43.26
CA ALA A 125 13.67 -27.21 44.45
C ALA A 125 12.83 -27.93 45.52
N GLU A 126 11.63 -27.43 45.81
CA GLU A 126 10.71 -28.06 46.76
C GLU A 126 10.34 -29.49 46.36
N VAL A 127 10.01 -29.72 45.09
CA VAL A 127 9.76 -31.08 44.56
C VAL A 127 10.97 -31.99 44.73
N LYS A 128 12.19 -31.47 44.56
CA LYS A 128 13.41 -32.24 44.76
C LYS A 128 13.60 -32.62 46.23
N ASP A 129 13.34 -31.69 47.14
CA ASP A 129 13.46 -31.89 48.59
C ASP A 129 12.43 -32.92 49.07
N ILE A 130 11.15 -32.77 48.73
CA ILE A 130 10.09 -33.74 49.04
C ILE A 130 10.42 -35.13 48.48
N ARG A 131 10.93 -35.21 47.24
CA ARG A 131 11.38 -36.49 46.67
C ARG A 131 12.52 -37.12 47.47
N SER A 132 13.44 -36.31 48.00
CA SER A 132 14.54 -36.80 48.83
C SER A 132 14.03 -37.32 50.18
N GLU A 133 13.09 -36.61 50.81
CA GLU A 133 12.45 -37.01 52.07
C GLU A 133 11.63 -38.30 51.89
N CYS A 134 10.84 -38.40 50.83
CA CYS A 134 10.10 -39.61 50.49
C CYS A 134 11.03 -40.83 50.31
N LYS A 135 12.20 -40.66 49.69
CA LYS A 135 13.20 -41.74 49.59
C LYS A 135 13.75 -42.13 50.96
N ALA A 136 14.06 -41.15 51.82
CA ALA A 136 14.55 -41.40 53.17
C ALA A 136 13.50 -42.12 54.04
N LEU A 137 12.24 -41.71 53.95
CA LEU A 137 11.12 -42.37 54.65
C LEU A 137 10.90 -43.80 54.16
N ARG A 138 10.93 -44.04 52.84
CA ARG A 138 10.87 -45.41 52.28
C ARG A 138 12.02 -46.29 52.79
N GLN A 139 13.24 -45.76 52.87
CA GLN A 139 14.38 -46.50 53.42
C GLN A 139 14.22 -46.79 54.92
N LYS A 140 13.73 -45.83 55.71
CA LYS A 140 13.43 -46.05 57.13
C LYS A 140 12.38 -47.14 57.31
N LEU A 141 11.29 -47.09 56.54
CA LEU A 141 10.22 -48.09 56.60
C LEU A 141 10.75 -49.49 56.31
N ALA A 142 11.56 -49.65 55.25
CA ALA A 142 12.19 -50.93 54.93
C ALA A 142 13.10 -51.46 56.05
N ARG A 143 13.86 -50.58 56.73
CA ARG A 143 14.68 -50.96 57.89
C ARG A 143 13.82 -51.42 59.06
N PHE A 144 12.73 -50.71 59.35
CA PHE A 144 11.79 -51.08 60.41
C PHE A 144 11.11 -52.43 60.13
N GLU A 145 10.73 -52.68 58.88
CA GLU A 145 10.16 -53.97 58.47
C GLU A 145 11.15 -55.11 58.68
N VAL A 146 12.41 -54.97 58.24
CA VAL A 146 13.46 -55.99 58.46
C VAL A 146 13.73 -56.24 59.94
N GLU A 147 13.79 -55.18 60.75
CA GLU A 147 13.99 -55.29 62.20
C GLU A 147 12.81 -55.99 62.89
N LYS A 148 11.58 -55.73 62.44
CA LYS A 148 10.37 -56.42 62.91
C LYS A 148 10.43 -57.92 62.60
N TYR A 149 10.83 -58.30 61.39
CA TYR A 149 10.98 -59.71 61.02
C TYR A 149 12.05 -60.41 61.87
N ARG A 150 13.20 -59.78 62.11
CA ARG A 150 14.27 -60.33 62.97
C ARG A 150 13.83 -60.54 64.43
N LYS A 151 13.08 -59.60 65.00
CA LYS A 151 12.54 -59.75 66.37
C LYS A 151 11.50 -60.86 66.46
N ASN A 152 10.68 -61.04 65.43
CA ASN A 152 9.70 -62.13 65.36
C ASN A 152 10.39 -63.50 65.20
N GLU A 153 11.50 -63.60 64.46
CA GLU A 153 12.33 -64.80 64.39
C GLU A 153 13.00 -65.11 65.74
N ALA A 154 13.59 -64.11 66.41
CA ALA A 154 14.21 -64.28 67.72
C ALA A 154 13.21 -64.65 68.84
N ALA A 155 11.96 -64.17 68.76
CA ALA A 155 10.89 -64.57 69.68
C ALA A 155 10.37 -65.99 69.42
N SER A 156 10.61 -66.56 68.23
CA SER A 156 10.20 -67.93 67.88
C SER A 156 11.23 -69.00 68.32
N GLU A 157 12.46 -68.61 68.68
CA GLU A 157 13.53 -69.53 69.10
C GLU A 157 13.62 -69.78 70.63
N GLN A 158 12.75 -69.14 71.44
CA GLN A 158 12.68 -69.37 72.89
C GLN A 158 11.32 -69.93 73.34
N ILE A 159 11.00 -71.16 72.96
CA ILE A 159 9.98 -71.98 73.65
C ILE A 159 10.50 -73.43 73.76
N PRO A 160 10.85 -73.94 74.96
CA PRO A 160 11.05 -75.36 75.18
C PRO A 160 9.74 -76.08 75.48
N ASN A 161 9.66 -77.30 74.97
CA ASN A 161 8.56 -78.25 75.07
C ASN A 161 8.05 -78.51 76.50
N ALA A 162 6.73 -78.48 76.68
CA ALA A 162 6.02 -79.30 77.65
C ALA A 162 4.74 -79.84 77.01
N THR A 163 4.80 -81.12 76.64
CA THR A 163 3.66 -81.98 76.34
C THR A 163 2.79 -82.15 77.57
N THR A 164 1.51 -81.78 77.47
CA THR A 164 0.42 -82.53 78.14
C THR A 164 -0.83 -82.45 77.29
N ALA A 165 -1.38 -83.62 77.00
CA ALA A 165 -2.69 -83.81 76.41
C ALA A 165 -3.79 -83.22 77.30
N GLU A 166 -4.88 -82.81 76.68
CA GLU A 166 -6.27 -83.17 77.01
C GLU A 166 -7.24 -82.06 76.58
N SER A 167 -8.07 -82.39 75.58
CA SER A 167 -9.49 -82.05 75.41
C SER A 167 -9.99 -80.60 75.54
N PHE A 168 -10.90 -80.23 74.62
CA PHE A 168 -11.73 -78.99 74.56
C PHE A 168 -10.97 -77.76 74.03
N HIS A 169 -11.21 -77.22 72.84
CA HIS A 169 -12.48 -76.64 72.37
C HIS A 169 -12.50 -76.56 70.82
N GLU A 170 -13.65 -76.87 70.24
CA GLU A 170 -14.01 -76.62 68.84
C GLU A 170 -14.09 -75.11 68.47
N ASP A 171 -13.80 -74.19 69.41
CA ASP A 171 -13.89 -72.73 69.23
C ASP A 171 -12.67 -72.08 68.56
N GLY A 172 -11.51 -72.73 68.51
CA GLY A 172 -10.28 -72.14 67.98
C GLY A 172 -10.26 -71.96 66.45
N VAL A 173 -10.90 -72.88 65.72
CA VAL A 173 -10.99 -72.84 64.26
C VAL A 173 -12.00 -71.79 63.82
N THR A 174 -13.11 -71.66 64.55
CA THR A 174 -14.16 -70.65 64.36
C THR A 174 -13.63 -69.25 64.64
N SER A 175 -12.81 -69.08 65.68
CA SER A 175 -12.15 -67.82 66.04
C SER A 175 -11.13 -67.36 64.99
N ARG A 176 -10.28 -68.25 64.50
CA ARG A 176 -9.28 -67.91 63.46
C ARG A 176 -9.94 -67.58 62.11
N ARG A 177 -11.03 -68.28 61.77
CA ARG A 177 -11.84 -67.98 60.56
C ARG A 177 -12.59 -66.65 60.69
N GLY A 178 -13.12 -66.34 61.88
CA GLY A 178 -13.74 -65.05 62.19
C GLY A 178 -12.74 -63.89 62.10
N SER A 179 -11.51 -64.08 62.61
CA SER A 179 -10.45 -63.06 62.54
C SER A 179 -10.01 -62.77 61.10
N MET A 180 -9.82 -63.79 60.26
CA MET A 180 -9.50 -63.57 58.84
C MET A 180 -10.65 -62.88 58.09
N LEU A 181 -11.90 -63.24 58.39
CA LEU A 181 -13.07 -62.61 57.78
C LEU A 181 -13.17 -61.12 58.17
N LEU A 182 -12.90 -60.78 59.43
CA LEU A 182 -12.85 -59.41 59.91
C LEU A 182 -11.74 -58.61 59.22
N GLU A 183 -10.54 -59.17 59.10
CA GLU A 183 -9.43 -58.51 58.39
C GLU A 183 -9.77 -58.26 56.90
N THR A 184 -10.42 -59.22 56.24
CA THR A 184 -10.91 -59.01 54.86
C THR A 184 -11.99 -57.94 54.77
N PHE A 185 -12.89 -57.89 55.76
CA PHE A 185 -13.94 -56.87 55.84
C PHE A 185 -13.35 -55.48 56.06
N GLU A 186 -12.37 -55.33 56.94
CA GLU A 186 -11.67 -54.06 57.18
C GLU A 186 -10.92 -53.59 55.93
N LYS A 187 -10.24 -54.50 55.20
CA LYS A 187 -9.59 -54.18 53.92
C LYS A 187 -10.59 -53.71 52.88
N ILE A 188 -11.71 -54.42 52.72
CA ILE A 188 -12.77 -54.04 51.79
C ILE A 188 -13.37 -52.70 52.19
N ASN A 189 -13.61 -52.46 53.49
CA ASN A 189 -14.19 -51.21 53.98
C ASN A 189 -13.23 -50.01 53.80
N ALA A 190 -11.93 -50.22 53.98
CA ALA A 190 -10.90 -49.22 53.71
C ALA A 190 -10.82 -48.90 52.21
N GLN A 191 -10.89 -49.91 51.34
CA GLN A 191 -10.98 -49.73 49.89
C GLN A 191 -12.26 -48.98 49.49
N ASN A 192 -13.40 -49.32 50.09
CA ASN A 192 -14.67 -48.67 49.81
C ASN A 192 -14.64 -47.18 50.23
N SER A 193 -14.05 -46.89 51.39
CA SER A 193 -13.83 -45.51 51.86
C SER A 193 -12.86 -44.73 50.96
N HIS A 194 -11.87 -45.40 50.38
CA HIS A 194 -10.96 -44.77 49.41
C HIS A 194 -11.67 -44.46 48.09
N LEU A 195 -12.41 -45.43 47.53
CA LEU A 195 -13.21 -45.23 46.32
C LEU A 195 -14.26 -44.14 46.51
N GLN A 196 -14.88 -44.04 47.67
CA GLN A 196 -15.83 -42.96 47.97
C GLN A 196 -15.18 -41.58 47.93
N ARG A 197 -13.95 -41.44 48.46
CA ARG A 197 -13.18 -40.19 48.38
C ARG A 197 -12.77 -39.87 46.94
N ASP A 198 -12.35 -40.88 46.18
CA ASP A 198 -11.92 -40.69 44.79
C ASP A 198 -13.11 -40.27 43.91
N VAL A 199 -14.27 -40.89 44.09
CA VAL A 199 -15.52 -40.49 43.42
C VAL A 199 -15.90 -39.06 43.79
N GLN A 200 -15.78 -38.68 45.06
CA GLN A 200 -16.04 -37.30 45.48
C GLN A 200 -15.09 -36.30 44.80
N SER A 201 -13.79 -36.63 44.72
CA SER A 201 -12.79 -35.80 44.02
C SER A 201 -13.14 -35.65 42.52
N LEU A 202 -13.49 -36.75 41.86
CA LEU A 202 -13.87 -36.75 40.45
C LEU A 202 -15.16 -35.96 40.19
N LEU A 203 -16.10 -35.96 41.15
CA LEU A 203 -17.30 -35.13 41.05
C LEU A 203 -16.97 -33.64 41.14
N CYS A 204 -16.08 -33.24 42.05
CA CYS A 204 -15.61 -31.85 42.14
C CYS A 204 -14.88 -31.42 40.86
N GLU A 205 -13.96 -32.24 40.34
CA GLU A 205 -13.27 -31.96 39.07
C GLU A 205 -14.26 -31.83 37.90
N LYS A 206 -15.28 -32.69 37.85
CA LYS A 206 -16.34 -32.61 36.84
C LYS A 206 -17.12 -31.30 36.94
N GLU A 207 -17.43 -30.84 38.15
CA GLU A 207 -18.15 -29.57 38.37
C GLU A 207 -17.32 -28.37 37.91
N GLU A 208 -16.02 -28.35 38.20
CA GLU A 208 -15.09 -27.33 37.69
C GLU A 208 -15.05 -27.31 36.16
N LEU A 209 -14.93 -28.47 35.52
CA LEU A 209 -14.94 -28.59 34.05
C LEU A 209 -16.27 -28.13 33.43
N VAL A 210 -17.39 -28.35 34.12
CA VAL A 210 -18.71 -27.87 33.68
C VAL A 210 -18.77 -26.34 33.74
N CYS A 211 -18.28 -25.72 34.82
CA CYS A 211 -18.17 -24.27 34.96
C CYS A 211 -17.29 -23.66 33.86
N ASP A 212 -16.13 -24.26 33.60
CA ASP A 212 -15.22 -23.81 32.54
C ASP A 212 -15.84 -23.90 31.15
N ARG A 213 -16.50 -25.02 30.85
CA ARG A 213 -17.22 -25.20 29.59
C ARG A 213 -18.29 -24.13 29.40
N ASP A 214 -19.05 -23.81 30.45
CA ASP A 214 -20.14 -22.84 30.36
C ASP A 214 -19.59 -21.41 30.23
N ALA A 215 -18.48 -21.09 30.91
CA ALA A 215 -17.76 -19.83 30.71
C ALA A 215 -17.23 -19.67 29.27
N LEU A 216 -16.66 -20.75 28.70
CA LEU A 216 -16.20 -20.75 27.31
C LEU A 216 -17.37 -20.61 26.32
N LYS A 217 -18.51 -21.27 26.56
CA LYS A 217 -19.72 -21.09 25.73
C LYS A 217 -20.20 -19.65 25.74
N CYS A 218 -20.27 -19.02 26.91
CA CYS A 218 -20.62 -17.60 27.03
C CYS A 218 -19.63 -16.71 26.27
N LYS A 219 -18.32 -17.00 26.35
CA LYS A 219 -17.29 -16.26 25.61
C LYS A 219 -17.46 -16.40 24.10
N VAL A 220 -17.73 -17.60 23.60
CA VAL A 220 -17.97 -17.85 22.17
C VAL A 220 -19.23 -17.12 21.70
N GLN A 221 -20.32 -17.19 22.46
CA GLN A 221 -21.55 -16.47 22.12
C GLN A 221 -21.32 -14.95 22.07
N ARG A 222 -20.63 -14.38 23.06
CA ARG A 222 -20.29 -12.95 23.06
C ARG A 222 -19.43 -12.58 21.85
N LEU A 223 -18.34 -13.31 21.60
CA LEU A 223 -17.47 -13.03 20.45
C LEU A 223 -18.20 -13.19 19.12
N SER A 224 -19.10 -14.17 19.01
CA SER A 224 -19.92 -14.36 17.82
C SER A 224 -20.90 -13.20 17.61
N GLN A 225 -21.48 -12.65 18.68
CA GLN A 225 -22.31 -11.45 18.62
C GLN A 225 -21.48 -10.24 18.20
N GLU A 226 -20.33 -9.99 18.84
CA GLU A 226 -19.41 -8.89 18.48
C GLU A 226 -18.96 -8.99 17.01
N LEU A 227 -18.63 -10.19 16.54
CA LEU A 227 -18.28 -10.43 15.15
C LEU A 227 -19.46 -10.14 14.21
N SER A 228 -20.67 -10.57 14.59
CA SER A 228 -21.89 -10.26 13.84
C SER A 228 -22.18 -8.75 13.81
N TYR A 229 -21.94 -8.03 14.91
CA TYR A 229 -22.08 -6.58 14.99
C TYR A 229 -21.05 -5.87 14.10
N LEU A 230 -19.77 -6.25 14.16
CA LEU A 230 -18.71 -5.71 13.30
C LEU A 230 -19.01 -5.95 11.81
N LEU A 231 -19.68 -7.06 11.51
CA LEU A 231 -20.06 -7.45 10.16
C LEU A 231 -21.41 -6.90 9.69
N ASN A 232 -22.10 -6.09 10.50
CA ASN A 232 -23.49 -5.67 10.24
C ASN A 232 -24.45 -6.85 9.94
N GLY A 233 -24.15 -8.04 10.48
CA GLY A 233 -24.91 -9.27 10.29
C GLY A 233 -24.55 -10.08 9.05
N ASP A 234 -23.53 -9.70 8.26
CA ASP A 234 -23.16 -10.42 7.04
C ASP A 234 -21.85 -11.20 7.20
N PRO A 235 -21.89 -12.54 7.44
CA PRO A 235 -20.70 -13.35 7.62
C PRO A 235 -19.80 -13.39 6.37
N ASN A 236 -20.32 -13.05 5.18
CA ASN A 236 -19.57 -13.09 3.93
C ASN A 236 -18.78 -11.80 3.68
N ARG A 237 -19.07 -10.71 4.40
CA ARG A 237 -18.45 -9.41 4.16
C ARG A 237 -16.93 -9.40 4.37
N ILE A 238 -16.42 -10.13 5.36
CA ILE A 238 -14.96 -10.30 5.54
C ILE A 238 -14.35 -11.06 4.35
N VAL A 239 -15.05 -12.07 3.82
CA VAL A 239 -14.58 -12.85 2.68
C VAL A 239 -14.53 -11.97 1.43
N ASP A 240 -15.59 -11.18 1.18
CA ASP A 240 -15.65 -10.23 0.07
C ASP A 240 -14.60 -9.12 0.19
N ASP A 241 -14.36 -8.60 1.40
CA ASP A 241 -13.33 -7.59 1.66
C ASP A 241 -11.92 -8.17 1.45
N ILE A 242 -11.66 -9.40 1.91
CA ILE A 242 -10.39 -10.12 1.69
C ILE A 242 -10.17 -10.37 0.20
N ASP A 243 -11.19 -10.85 -0.52
CA ASP A 243 -11.09 -11.12 -1.96
C ASP A 243 -10.89 -9.82 -2.76
N GLY A 244 -11.52 -8.73 -2.34
CA GLY A 244 -11.29 -7.39 -2.88
C GLY A 244 -9.84 -6.92 -2.69
N VAL A 245 -9.30 -7.08 -1.48
CA VAL A 245 -7.89 -6.76 -1.15
C VAL A 245 -6.93 -7.65 -1.95
N LEU A 246 -7.22 -8.94 -2.11
CA LEU A 246 -6.40 -9.87 -2.89
C LEU A 246 -6.41 -9.53 -4.39
N ALA A 247 -7.57 -9.15 -4.94
CA ALA A 247 -7.69 -8.66 -6.31
C ALA A 247 -6.86 -7.39 -6.54
N GLU A 248 -6.96 -6.42 -5.64
CA GLU A 248 -6.15 -5.21 -5.69
C GLU A 248 -4.66 -5.50 -5.56
N ASN A 249 -4.27 -6.40 -4.64
CA ASN A 249 -2.88 -6.81 -4.45
C ASN A 249 -2.30 -7.46 -5.73
N ARG A 250 -3.08 -8.31 -6.41
CA ARG A 250 -2.69 -8.91 -7.70
C ARG A 250 -2.50 -7.87 -8.80
N TYR A 251 -3.40 -6.90 -8.91
CA TYR A 251 -3.30 -5.82 -9.88
C TYR A 251 -2.09 -4.92 -9.62
N LEU A 252 -1.86 -4.52 -8.37
CA LEU A 252 -0.73 -3.68 -7.99
C LEU A 252 0.61 -4.38 -8.23
N LYS A 253 0.70 -5.68 -7.94
CA LYS A 253 1.89 -6.49 -8.28
C LYS A 253 2.18 -6.52 -9.78
N ALA A 254 1.16 -6.78 -10.61
CA ALA A 254 1.32 -6.78 -12.07
C ALA A 254 1.74 -5.40 -12.60
N ARG A 255 1.18 -4.32 -12.04
CA ARG A 255 1.55 -2.95 -12.41
C ARG A 255 2.99 -2.60 -11.99
N LEU A 256 3.41 -3.07 -10.81
CA LEU A 256 4.78 -2.88 -10.32
C LEU A 256 5.79 -3.62 -11.21
N GLU A 257 5.51 -4.87 -11.56
CA GLU A 257 6.35 -5.67 -12.46
C GLU A 257 6.50 -5.01 -13.84
N ASN A 258 5.40 -4.56 -14.44
CA ASN A 258 5.44 -3.82 -15.71
C ASN A 258 6.27 -2.52 -15.60
N ALA A 259 6.13 -1.78 -14.50
CA ALA A 259 6.94 -0.59 -14.26
C ALA A 259 8.44 -0.92 -14.07
N GLN A 260 8.76 -2.06 -13.44
CA GLN A 260 10.13 -2.54 -13.30
C GLN A 260 10.74 -2.91 -14.66
N GLU A 261 9.99 -3.57 -15.54
CA GLU A 261 10.42 -3.85 -16.91
C GLU A 261 10.69 -2.55 -17.70
N GLU A 262 9.76 -1.57 -17.65
CA GLU A 262 9.93 -0.27 -18.30
C GLU A 262 11.15 0.50 -17.76
N THR A 263 11.36 0.48 -16.45
CA THR A 263 12.57 1.11 -15.85
C THR A 263 13.86 0.36 -16.24
N GLY A 264 13.81 -0.96 -16.39
CA GLY A 264 14.92 -1.76 -16.90
C GLY A 264 15.32 -1.38 -18.33
N LEU A 265 14.32 -1.21 -19.19
CA LEU A 265 14.52 -0.86 -20.60
C LEU A 265 14.99 0.57 -20.78
N THR A 266 14.41 1.52 -20.04
CA THR A 266 14.89 2.90 -20.05
C THR A 266 16.33 3.00 -19.53
N ARG A 267 16.72 2.23 -18.50
CA ARG A 267 18.14 2.13 -18.09
C ARG A 267 19.02 1.54 -19.18
N ALA A 268 18.59 0.48 -19.86
CA ALA A 268 19.33 -0.14 -20.95
C ALA A 268 19.51 0.85 -22.12
N ALA A 269 18.46 1.57 -22.51
CA ALA A 269 18.48 2.63 -23.51
C ALA A 269 19.41 3.78 -23.09
N LEU A 270 19.33 4.25 -21.84
CA LEU A 270 20.24 5.28 -21.33
C LEU A 270 21.70 4.83 -21.33
N LYS A 271 21.97 3.56 -20.98
CA LYS A 271 23.33 2.99 -21.05
C LYS A 271 23.84 2.96 -22.48
N LYS A 272 23.00 2.59 -23.44
CA LYS A 272 23.27 2.61 -24.88
C LYS A 272 23.56 4.02 -25.38
N TYR A 273 22.68 4.99 -25.12
CA TYR A 273 22.90 6.41 -25.49
C TYR A 273 24.15 7.00 -24.83
N ARG A 274 24.41 6.66 -23.56
CA ARG A 274 25.64 7.06 -22.86
C ARG A 274 26.90 6.53 -23.56
N ARG A 275 26.89 5.28 -24.04
CA ARG A 275 28.02 4.71 -24.82
C ARG A 275 28.22 5.46 -26.14
N MET A 276 27.15 5.75 -26.86
CA MET A 276 27.22 6.52 -28.12
C MET A 276 27.78 7.93 -27.89
N VAL A 277 27.35 8.62 -26.83
CA VAL A 277 27.87 9.96 -26.50
C VAL A 277 29.34 9.90 -26.08
N LYS A 278 29.73 8.91 -25.27
CA LYS A 278 31.14 8.72 -24.89
C LYS A 278 32.04 8.40 -26.09
N GLY A 279 31.55 7.59 -27.05
CA GLY A 279 32.26 7.32 -28.30
C GLY A 279 32.50 8.59 -29.15
N LYS A 280 31.54 9.53 -29.17
CA LYS A 280 31.69 10.82 -29.84
C LYS A 280 32.71 11.76 -29.19
N ILE A 281 32.93 11.66 -27.88
CA ILE A 281 33.88 12.51 -27.14
C ILE A 281 35.32 12.01 -27.35
N VAL A 282 35.54 10.70 -27.31
CA VAL A 282 36.88 10.10 -27.55
C VAL A 282 37.32 10.26 -29.01
N GLY A 283 36.38 10.27 -29.96
CA GLY A 283 36.68 10.55 -31.37
C GLY A 283 37.03 12.02 -31.68
N ARG A 284 36.83 12.96 -30.73
CA ARG A 284 37.14 14.38 -30.90
C ARG A 284 38.42 14.82 -30.17
N SER A 285 38.98 13.97 -29.31
CA SER A 285 40.17 14.30 -28.49
C SER A 285 41.50 13.79 -29.07
N ASN A 286 41.48 12.97 -30.13
CA ASN A 286 42.70 12.41 -30.72
C ASN A 286 42.84 12.85 -32.18
N SER A 287 43.28 14.08 -32.37
CA SER A 287 43.98 14.51 -33.58
C SER A 287 45.34 15.03 -33.15
N ILE A 288 46.34 14.15 -33.15
CA ILE A 288 47.75 14.35 -33.52
C ILE A 288 48.47 13.01 -33.22
N GLU A 289 49.05 12.45 -34.29
CA GLU A 289 50.13 11.44 -34.37
C GLU A 289 49.85 9.91 -34.30
N GLU A 290 50.03 9.31 -35.48
CA GLU A 290 50.64 8.00 -35.86
C GLU A 290 49.95 6.63 -35.59
N GLU A 291 49.77 5.88 -36.69
CA GLU A 291 49.44 4.44 -36.87
C GLU A 291 50.70 3.54 -36.58
N PRO A 292 50.64 2.18 -36.39
CA PRO A 292 49.76 1.29 -37.16
C PRO A 292 49.23 -0.06 -36.58
N TYR A 293 48.21 -0.58 -37.30
CA TYR A 293 47.89 -2.00 -37.62
C TYR A 293 47.02 -2.92 -36.70
N LEU A 294 45.95 -3.42 -37.36
CA LEU A 294 45.19 -4.68 -37.26
C LEU A 294 44.26 -4.95 -36.06
N ALA A 295 42.95 -4.85 -36.28
CA ALA A 295 42.05 -6.01 -36.38
C ALA A 295 40.57 -5.57 -36.54
N ASN A 296 39.99 -5.97 -37.66
CA ASN A 296 38.56 -6.14 -37.97
C ASN A 296 37.56 -5.77 -36.85
N GLY A 297 36.89 -4.64 -37.04
CA GLY A 297 35.77 -4.21 -36.20
C GLY A 297 35.24 -2.88 -36.69
N GLU A 298 34.51 -2.93 -37.81
CA GLU A 298 33.51 -1.97 -38.26
C GLU A 298 33.38 -0.71 -37.37
N ARG A 299 34.16 0.34 -37.66
CA ARG A 299 33.95 1.66 -37.06
C ARG A 299 32.74 2.30 -37.73
N THR A 300 31.55 1.84 -37.36
CA THR A 300 30.29 2.53 -37.68
C THR A 300 30.32 3.87 -36.95
N THR A 301 30.48 4.94 -37.70
CA THR A 301 30.37 6.32 -37.21
C THR A 301 28.95 6.53 -36.71
N PHE A 302 28.71 6.25 -35.42
CA PHE A 302 27.40 6.34 -34.81
C PHE A 302 27.01 7.82 -34.59
N GLY A 303 26.65 8.49 -35.68
CA GLY A 303 25.88 9.72 -35.67
C GLY A 303 24.40 9.37 -35.54
N ALA A 304 23.80 9.60 -34.38
CA ALA A 304 22.35 9.70 -34.29
C ALA A 304 21.88 10.85 -35.20
N TYR A 305 21.51 10.53 -36.44
CA TYR A 305 20.94 11.50 -37.37
C TYR A 305 19.54 11.86 -36.88
N THR A 306 19.28 13.15 -36.64
CA THR A 306 17.93 13.62 -36.33
C THR A 306 17.01 13.45 -37.55
N ALA A 307 15.70 13.33 -37.34
CA ALA A 307 14.73 13.16 -38.44
C ALA A 307 14.87 14.25 -39.52
N GLU A 308 15.22 15.48 -39.14
CA GLU A 308 15.52 16.56 -40.08
C GLU A 308 16.81 16.36 -40.88
N GLN A 309 17.85 15.77 -40.27
CA GLN A 309 19.10 15.45 -40.96
C GLN A 309 18.89 14.30 -41.95
N ILE A 310 18.13 13.28 -41.56
CA ILE A 310 17.74 12.17 -42.44
C ILE A 310 16.90 12.69 -43.62
N SER A 311 15.95 13.58 -43.35
CA SER A 311 15.11 14.19 -44.41
C SER A 311 15.88 15.15 -45.31
N ARG A 312 16.90 15.85 -44.81
CA ARG A 312 17.83 16.65 -45.62
C ARG A 312 18.75 15.77 -46.47
N VAL A 313 19.27 14.68 -45.91
CA VAL A 313 20.15 13.74 -46.62
C VAL A 313 19.40 13.01 -47.74
N LEU A 314 18.16 12.57 -47.48
CA LEU A 314 17.30 11.93 -48.49
C LEU A 314 16.70 12.92 -49.51
N GLY A 315 16.52 14.20 -49.12
CA GLY A 315 15.94 15.24 -49.97
C GLY A 315 16.95 15.98 -50.87
N SER A 316 18.25 15.88 -50.58
CA SER A 316 19.30 16.56 -51.33
C SER A 316 19.87 15.63 -52.41
N LYS A 317 19.60 15.90 -53.69
CA LYS A 317 20.10 15.13 -54.86
C LYS A 317 21.63 15.13 -55.05
N SER A 318 22.43 15.58 -54.07
CA SER A 318 23.87 15.84 -54.24
C SER A 318 24.68 15.49 -52.98
N LEU A 319 24.54 14.26 -52.48
CA LEU A 319 25.47 13.67 -51.52
C LEU A 319 25.93 12.32 -52.05
N GLU A 320 27.20 12.22 -52.45
CA GLU A 320 27.84 10.92 -52.73
C GLU A 320 28.03 10.19 -51.41
N LEU A 321 26.99 9.44 -51.00
CA LEU A 321 27.04 8.57 -49.82
C LEU A 321 27.81 7.31 -50.18
N ASN A 322 28.78 6.93 -49.34
CA ASN A 322 29.57 5.73 -49.54
C ASN A 322 28.81 4.49 -49.06
N ASP A 323 29.18 3.28 -49.50
CA ASP A 323 28.53 2.02 -49.05
C ASP A 323 28.57 1.83 -47.53
N GLY A 324 29.50 2.48 -46.82
CA GLY A 324 29.56 2.53 -45.36
C GLY A 324 28.46 3.40 -44.74
N ASP A 325 28.08 4.50 -45.39
CA ASP A 325 27.04 5.42 -44.91
C ASP A 325 25.65 4.79 -45.06
N TYR A 326 25.39 4.10 -46.18
CA TYR A 326 24.16 3.35 -46.38
C TYR A 326 24.00 2.20 -45.40
N ARG A 327 25.08 1.47 -45.09
CA ARG A 327 25.06 0.41 -44.05
C ARG A 327 24.80 0.99 -42.67
N SER A 328 25.42 2.11 -42.34
CA SER A 328 25.24 2.81 -41.05
C SER A 328 23.82 3.35 -40.89
N LEU A 329 23.27 3.98 -41.93
CA LEU A 329 21.90 4.46 -41.96
C LEU A 329 20.89 3.32 -41.83
N SER A 330 21.13 2.20 -42.55
CA SER A 330 20.28 1.01 -42.47
C SER A 330 20.29 0.40 -41.07
N ALA A 331 21.46 0.31 -40.42
CA ALA A 331 21.58 -0.16 -39.04
C ALA A 331 20.85 0.75 -38.04
N ALA A 332 20.99 2.08 -38.17
CA ALA A 332 20.31 3.04 -37.31
C ALA A 332 18.78 3.00 -37.48
N LEU A 333 18.29 2.81 -38.71
CA LEU A 333 16.86 2.66 -38.99
C LEU A 333 16.31 1.33 -38.44
N LEU A 334 17.04 0.23 -38.61
CA LEU A 334 16.66 -1.08 -38.06
C LEU A 334 16.59 -1.03 -36.53
N GLU A 335 17.55 -0.37 -35.91
CA GLU A 335 17.61 -0.17 -34.47
C GLU A 335 16.47 0.73 -33.96
N SER A 336 16.14 1.82 -34.68
CA SER A 336 14.99 2.66 -34.37
C SER A 336 13.66 1.90 -34.47
N CYS A 337 13.52 1.04 -35.48
CA CYS A 337 12.36 0.17 -35.64
C CYS A 337 12.25 -0.86 -34.49
N SER A 338 13.38 -1.44 -34.08
CA SER A 338 13.45 -2.35 -32.93
C SER A 338 13.04 -1.66 -31.63
N ASP A 339 13.55 -0.46 -31.36
CA ASP A 339 13.21 0.31 -30.14
C ASP A 339 11.70 0.66 -30.11
N LYS A 340 11.10 1.01 -31.26
CA LYS A 340 9.64 1.23 -31.39
C LYS A 340 8.83 -0.04 -31.17
N LEU A 341 9.30 -1.19 -31.67
CA LEU A 341 8.62 -2.48 -31.49
C LEU A 341 8.59 -2.90 -30.02
N ILE A 342 9.70 -2.70 -29.31
CA ILE A 342 9.79 -2.95 -27.86
C ILE A 342 8.78 -2.04 -27.14
N ALA A 343 8.81 -0.72 -27.40
CA ALA A 343 7.87 0.23 -26.79
C ALA A 343 6.39 -0.14 -27.01
N LEU A 344 6.03 -0.54 -28.23
CA LEU A 344 4.68 -1.03 -28.55
C LEU A 344 4.32 -2.31 -27.79
N THR A 345 5.27 -3.20 -27.56
CA THR A 345 5.05 -4.44 -26.80
C THR A 345 4.77 -4.14 -25.33
N HIS A 346 5.49 -3.21 -24.71
CA HIS A 346 5.19 -2.75 -23.34
C HIS A 346 3.83 -2.07 -23.24
N GLN A 347 3.50 -1.21 -24.20
CA GLN A 347 2.18 -0.58 -24.22
C GLN A 347 1.04 -1.61 -24.33
N ARG A 348 1.22 -2.67 -25.13
CA ARG A 348 0.27 -3.79 -25.21
C ARG A 348 0.16 -4.56 -23.89
N ASN A 349 1.27 -4.81 -23.21
CA ASN A 349 1.29 -5.48 -21.91
C ASN A 349 0.59 -4.64 -20.83
N ALA A 350 0.87 -3.34 -20.76
CA ALA A 350 0.19 -2.41 -19.86
C ALA A 350 -1.32 -2.38 -20.12
N ASN A 351 -1.74 -2.28 -21.39
CA ASN A 351 -3.15 -2.32 -21.76
C ASN A 351 -3.82 -3.65 -21.41
N LYS A 352 -3.08 -4.78 -21.47
CA LYS A 352 -3.59 -6.09 -21.06
C LYS A 352 -3.83 -6.17 -19.55
N ILE A 353 -2.95 -5.58 -18.73
CA ILE A 353 -3.12 -5.49 -17.28
C ILE A 353 -4.34 -4.62 -16.93
N LEU A 354 -4.48 -3.46 -17.58
CA LEU A 354 -5.63 -2.58 -17.40
C LEU A 354 -6.93 -3.25 -17.86
N GLY A 355 -6.93 -3.92 -19.01
CA GLY A 355 -8.10 -4.65 -19.52
C GLY A 355 -8.57 -5.72 -18.55
N ARG A 356 -7.66 -6.51 -17.97
CA ARG A 356 -8.00 -7.50 -16.93
C ARG A 356 -8.64 -6.87 -15.70
N ARG A 357 -8.12 -5.71 -15.25
CA ARG A 357 -8.68 -5.00 -14.10
C ARG A 357 -10.07 -4.45 -14.39
N VAL A 358 -10.29 -3.91 -15.59
CA VAL A 358 -11.62 -3.44 -16.03
C VAL A 358 -12.60 -4.60 -16.03
N THR A 359 -12.27 -5.74 -16.63
CA THR A 359 -13.15 -6.91 -16.64
C THR A 359 -13.48 -7.45 -15.25
N GLU A 360 -12.51 -7.40 -14.32
CA GLU A 360 -12.70 -7.82 -12.93
C GLU A 360 -13.63 -6.84 -12.17
N LEU A 361 -13.42 -5.54 -12.34
CA LEU A 361 -14.28 -4.51 -11.73
C LEU A 361 -15.70 -4.52 -12.29
N GLU A 362 -15.86 -4.76 -13.59
CA GLU A 362 -17.17 -4.93 -14.23
C GLU A 362 -17.90 -6.15 -13.67
N ALA A 363 -17.21 -7.28 -13.49
CA ALA A 363 -17.79 -8.48 -12.85
C ALA A 363 -18.23 -8.21 -11.41
N GLN A 364 -17.41 -7.50 -10.62
CA GLN A 364 -17.74 -7.10 -9.25
C GLN A 364 -18.95 -6.17 -9.20
N LEU A 365 -19.06 -5.21 -10.13
CA LEU A 365 -20.22 -4.33 -10.25
C LEU A 365 -21.50 -5.09 -10.57
N VAL A 366 -21.44 -6.06 -11.47
CA VAL A 366 -22.60 -6.91 -11.82
C VAL A 366 -23.06 -7.74 -10.62
N GLN A 367 -22.12 -8.31 -9.86
CA GLN A 367 -22.43 -9.06 -8.65
C GLN A 367 -23.13 -8.20 -7.59
N ARG A 368 -22.59 -7.02 -7.25
CA ARG A 368 -23.22 -6.10 -6.29
C ARG A 368 -24.61 -5.64 -6.72
N ASN A 369 -24.79 -5.36 -8.01
CA ASN A 369 -26.11 -4.99 -8.56
C ASN A 369 -27.14 -6.13 -8.52
N SER A 370 -26.70 -7.39 -8.43
CA SER A 370 -27.59 -8.54 -8.25
C SER A 370 -27.98 -8.75 -6.78
N GLU A 371 -27.09 -8.43 -5.84
CA GLU A 371 -27.32 -8.52 -4.39
C GLU A 371 -28.28 -7.44 -3.89
N ASP A 372 -28.19 -6.21 -4.41
CA ASP A 372 -29.08 -5.09 -4.07
C ASP A 372 -30.56 -5.30 -4.48
N LYS A 373 -30.85 -6.32 -5.30
CA LYS A 373 -32.22 -6.71 -5.69
C LYS A 373 -32.87 -7.73 -4.75
N SER A 374 -32.17 -8.16 -3.70
CA SER A 374 -32.69 -9.12 -2.71
C SER A 374 -33.57 -8.39 -1.67
N PRO A 375 -34.86 -8.75 -1.50
CA PRO A 375 -35.82 -7.96 -0.71
C PRO A 375 -35.59 -8.03 0.82
N ASP A 376 -34.69 -8.88 1.31
CA ASP A 376 -34.53 -9.15 2.75
C ASP A 376 -33.67 -8.13 3.52
N ARG A 377 -32.89 -7.26 2.85
CA ARG A 377 -32.05 -6.28 3.56
C ARG A 377 -32.79 -5.07 4.12
N LEU A 378 -34.06 -4.85 3.74
CA LEU A 378 -34.86 -3.71 4.22
C LEU A 378 -35.62 -3.97 5.54
N GLN A 379 -35.55 -5.16 6.13
CA GLN A 379 -36.28 -5.48 7.38
C GLN A 379 -35.45 -5.48 8.66
N SER A 380 -34.17 -5.10 8.63
CA SER A 380 -33.46 -4.85 9.88
C SER A 380 -33.86 -3.46 10.41
N LYS A 381 -34.85 -3.44 11.31
CA LYS A 381 -35.20 -2.26 12.12
C LYS A 381 -33.91 -1.68 12.70
N ARG A 382 -33.48 -0.52 12.20
CA ARG A 382 -32.50 0.33 12.90
C ARG A 382 -33.10 0.63 14.27
N VAL A 383 -32.56 0.01 15.31
CA VAL A 383 -32.84 0.43 16.68
C VAL A 383 -32.21 1.82 16.83
N PRO A 384 -32.96 2.85 17.27
CA PRO A 384 -32.41 4.18 17.45
C PRO A 384 -31.28 4.14 18.48
N PHE A 385 -30.23 4.89 18.18
CA PHE A 385 -29.08 5.14 19.04
C PHE A 385 -29.57 5.77 20.35
N ILE A 386 -29.65 5.00 21.43
CA ILE A 386 -29.79 5.55 22.79
C ILE A 386 -28.37 5.85 23.26
N SER A 387 -28.01 7.13 23.20
CA SER A 387 -26.83 7.64 23.92
C SER A 387 -27.06 7.40 25.41
N VAL A 388 -26.36 6.41 25.99
CA VAL A 388 -26.23 6.30 27.43
C VAL A 388 -25.31 7.43 27.87
N SER A 389 -25.92 8.56 28.24
CA SER A 389 -25.27 9.63 28.99
C SER A 389 -24.84 9.06 30.33
N VAL A 390 -23.55 8.77 30.47
CA VAL A 390 -22.92 8.52 31.77
C VAL A 390 -23.12 9.79 32.59
N GLY A 391 -23.93 9.68 33.64
CA GLY A 391 -24.33 10.79 34.49
C GLY A 391 -23.13 11.49 35.11
N VAL A 392 -23.05 12.79 34.89
CA VAL A 392 -22.38 13.72 35.80
C VAL A 392 -23.48 14.62 36.36
N GLN A 393 -23.84 14.36 37.61
CA GLN A 393 -24.75 15.19 38.38
C GLN A 393 -23.99 16.45 38.78
N CYS A 394 -24.36 17.59 38.19
CA CYS A 394 -23.95 18.90 38.68
C CYS A 394 -25.22 19.70 38.96
N ASP A 395 -25.56 19.81 40.24
CA ASP A 395 -26.44 20.84 40.76
C ASP A 395 -25.83 22.21 40.47
N VAL A 396 -26.54 23.07 39.76
CA VAL A 396 -26.32 24.53 39.81
C VAL A 396 -27.68 25.23 39.69
N ASP A 397 -27.91 26.06 40.69
CA ASP A 397 -29.09 26.85 40.99
C ASP A 397 -29.62 27.72 39.83
N GLN A 398 -30.95 27.81 39.74
CA GLN A 398 -31.64 28.92 39.08
C GLN A 398 -31.65 30.16 39.98
N PRO A 399 -31.56 31.35 39.38
CA PRO A 399 -32.42 32.43 39.83
C PRO A 399 -33.30 32.99 38.71
N THR A 400 -34.49 33.38 39.14
CA THR A 400 -35.48 34.24 38.48
C THR A 400 -34.90 35.54 37.93
#